data_AF-A9FES9-F1
#
_entry.id   AF-A9FES9-F1
#
_cell.length_a   1.000
_cell.length_b   1.000
_cell.length_c   1.000
_cell.angle_alpha   90.00
_cell.angle_beta   90.00
_cell.angle_gamma   90.00
#
_symmetry.space_group_name_H-M   'P 1'
#
loop_
_entity.id
_entity.type
_entity.pdbx_description
1 polymer ?
#
loop_
_entity_poly.entity_id
_entity_poly.type
_entity_poly.pdbx_seq_one_letter_code
_entity_poly.pdbx_strand_id
1 'polypeptide(L)'
;MRCMLMGSFVLAAVMSFAGVSRAHIDLTSPAPRHADDQQKVAPCGARGDARGETVTVFEPGETITVTWNETIDHPGHFRIMFDDDGFDDFPEPANENDLCEPGVDKGCLLDGIADKKGGSYSAEVTLPDMECDNCTLQLIQVMTDRRPATLYYRCADLVLKSSDPGAATSAASSGAGTGGGATGAGGDAATSASSSATAGAGGDATTGAGTGGGATTGAGAGTGGGATTGAGVDEGSGAAEDDGGCSFGGAVGGAPISAGLGALAALALAARGRRRGRLAPRQDAAGRGPRRL
;
A
#
# COMPACT_ATOMS: atom_id res chain seq x y z
N MET A 1 -72.17 35.85 -10.53
CA MET A 1 -71.00 35.62 -11.42
C MET A 1 -69.78 36.32 -10.84
N ARG A 2 -68.57 35.75 -11.05
CA ARG A 2 -67.23 36.07 -10.47
C ARG A 2 -66.85 35.10 -9.34
N CYS A 3 -66.49 33.85 -9.66
CA CYS A 3 -65.26 33.36 -10.30
C CYS A 3 -64.05 33.41 -9.33
N MET A 4 -63.80 32.25 -8.70
CA MET A 4 -62.67 31.93 -7.83
C MET A 4 -61.36 31.98 -8.63
N LEU A 5 -60.29 32.52 -8.05
CA LEU A 5 -58.93 32.19 -8.46
C LEU A 5 -58.17 31.60 -7.26
N MET A 6 -58.05 30.27 -7.27
CA MET A 6 -57.08 29.49 -6.51
C MET A 6 -55.69 29.72 -7.12
N GLY A 7 -54.84 30.46 -6.43
CA GLY A 7 -53.42 30.61 -6.76
C GLY A 7 -52.61 29.48 -6.14
N SER A 8 -52.13 28.57 -6.99
CA SER A 8 -51.34 27.39 -6.64
C SER A 8 -49.92 27.77 -6.20
N PHE A 9 -49.60 27.64 -4.92
CA PHE A 9 -48.22 27.72 -4.42
C PHE A 9 -47.52 26.38 -4.68
N VAL A 10 -46.82 26.26 -5.81
CA VAL A 10 -45.91 25.14 -6.07
C VAL A 10 -44.56 25.49 -5.44
N LEU A 11 -44.36 25.05 -4.19
CA LEU A 11 -43.07 25.11 -3.51
C LEU A 11 -42.19 23.97 -4.06
N ALA A 12 -41.39 24.24 -5.09
CA ALA A 12 -40.41 23.31 -5.62
C ALA A 12 -39.23 23.18 -4.64
N ALA A 13 -39.23 22.11 -3.84
CA ALA A 13 -38.12 21.76 -2.96
C ALA A 13 -36.93 21.25 -3.80
N VAL A 14 -35.95 22.12 -4.05
CA VAL A 14 -34.65 21.74 -4.62
C VAL A 14 -33.86 21.03 -3.53
N MET A 15 -33.88 19.69 -3.52
CA MET A 15 -32.94 18.91 -2.73
C MET A 15 -31.55 19.01 -3.35
N SER A 16 -30.75 19.95 -2.86
CA SER A 16 -29.30 19.97 -3.10
C SER A 16 -28.68 18.75 -2.42
N PHE A 17 -28.38 17.72 -3.20
CA PHE A 17 -27.49 16.66 -2.75
C PHE A 17 -26.10 17.28 -2.58
N ALA A 18 -25.68 17.52 -1.34
CA ALA A 18 -24.29 17.81 -1.03
C ALA A 18 -23.48 16.56 -1.36
N GLY A 19 -22.87 16.53 -2.55
CA GLY A 19 -21.89 15.51 -2.89
C GLY A 19 -20.70 15.65 -1.95
N VAL A 20 -20.29 14.56 -1.31
CA VAL A 20 -19.05 14.53 -0.54
C VAL A 20 -17.91 14.69 -1.55
N SER A 21 -17.31 15.88 -1.60
CA SER A 21 -16.10 16.12 -2.39
C SER A 21 -14.93 15.46 -1.65
N ARG A 22 -14.58 14.25 -2.06
CA ARG A 22 -13.33 13.59 -1.64
C ARG A 22 -12.23 14.25 -2.47
N ALA A 23 -11.30 14.97 -1.84
CA ALA A 23 -10.21 15.70 -2.50
C ALA A 23 -8.88 14.96 -2.42
N HIS A 24 -8.95 13.63 -2.35
CA HIS A 24 -7.94 12.80 -1.71
C HIS A 24 -7.45 11.71 -2.65
N ILE A 25 -6.20 11.29 -2.44
CA ILE A 25 -5.70 10.05 -3.02
C ILE A 25 -6.16 8.88 -2.15
N ASP A 26 -6.57 7.80 -2.80
CA ASP A 26 -7.04 6.59 -2.14
C ASP A 26 -6.23 5.39 -2.62
N LEU A 27 -5.22 5.00 -1.85
CA LEU A 27 -4.43 3.80 -2.11
C LEU A 27 -5.35 2.57 -1.97
N THR A 28 -5.45 1.76 -3.01
CA THR A 28 -6.33 0.58 -3.06
C THR A 28 -5.59 -0.74 -3.09
N SER A 29 -4.34 -0.76 -3.56
CA SER A 29 -3.45 -1.92 -3.46
C SER A 29 -2.00 -1.45 -3.36
N PRO A 30 -1.17 -1.96 -2.43
CA PRO A 30 -1.55 -2.86 -1.33
C PRO A 30 -2.60 -2.23 -0.39
N ALA A 31 -3.20 -3.03 0.49
CA ALA A 31 -4.28 -2.52 1.34
C ALA A 31 -3.78 -1.33 2.18
N PRO A 32 -4.47 -0.17 2.17
CA PRO A 32 -4.00 1.01 2.87
C PRO A 32 -4.11 0.80 4.39
N ARG A 33 -3.19 1.41 5.14
CA ARG A 33 -3.18 1.39 6.61
C ARG A 33 -4.50 1.90 7.19
N HIS A 34 -5.02 2.99 6.61
CA HIS A 34 -6.30 3.59 7.00
C HIS A 34 -7.23 3.70 5.80
N ALA A 35 -8.52 3.49 6.07
CA ALA A 35 -9.60 3.71 5.11
C ALA A 35 -10.17 5.14 5.15
N ASP A 36 -9.68 5.96 6.08
CA ASP A 36 -10.12 7.34 6.24
C ASP A 36 -9.43 8.29 5.24
N ASP A 37 -9.74 9.57 5.38
CA ASP A 37 -9.30 10.63 4.48
C ASP A 37 -8.11 11.43 5.06
N GLN A 38 -7.43 10.93 6.09
CA GLN A 38 -6.23 11.55 6.63
C GLN A 38 -5.03 11.27 5.73
N GLN A 39 -4.49 12.33 5.13
CA GLN A 39 -3.38 12.21 4.18
C GLN A 39 -2.47 13.45 4.16
N LYS A 40 -2.69 14.44 5.04
CA LYS A 40 -1.97 15.74 4.99
C LYS A 40 -0.84 15.85 6.00
N VAL A 41 -0.56 14.77 6.73
CA VAL A 41 0.46 14.73 7.78
C VAL A 41 1.46 13.67 7.40
N ALA A 42 2.73 14.05 7.27
CA ALA A 42 3.79 13.10 7.03
C ALA A 42 3.97 12.14 8.23
N PRO A 43 4.43 10.91 7.99
CA PRO A 43 4.71 10.32 6.67
C PRO A 43 3.52 9.53 6.09
N CYS A 44 2.52 9.17 6.89
CA CYS A 44 1.48 8.21 6.47
C CYS A 44 0.06 8.77 6.38
N GLY A 45 -0.11 10.05 6.69
CA GLY A 45 -1.35 10.79 6.50
C GLY A 45 -1.96 11.35 7.79
N ALA A 46 -1.65 10.75 8.93
CA ALA A 46 -2.17 11.11 10.24
C ALA A 46 -1.06 11.44 11.28
N ARG A 47 -1.43 12.14 12.37
CA ARG A 47 -0.51 12.38 13.50
C ARG A 47 -0.43 11.15 14.40
N GLY A 48 0.78 10.76 14.81
CA GLY A 48 0.97 9.60 15.69
C GLY A 48 0.54 8.29 15.03
N ASP A 49 0.72 8.22 13.71
CA ASP A 49 0.23 7.16 12.83
C ASP A 49 1.07 5.89 12.97
N ALA A 50 0.86 5.18 14.08
CA ALA A 50 1.45 3.86 14.30
C ALA A 50 0.94 2.86 13.24
N ARG A 51 1.79 1.87 12.94
CA ARG A 51 1.46 0.77 12.04
C ARG A 51 0.10 0.15 12.37
N GLY A 52 -0.69 -0.12 11.34
CA GLY A 52 -2.02 -0.72 11.48
C GLY A 52 -1.98 -2.25 11.55
N GLU A 53 -3.16 -2.84 11.75
CA GLU A 53 -3.35 -4.30 11.73
C GLU A 53 -3.55 -4.85 10.30
N THR A 54 -3.79 -3.97 9.33
CA THR A 54 -4.01 -4.34 7.93
C THR A 54 -2.66 -4.51 7.24
N VAL A 55 -2.17 -5.74 7.22
CA VAL A 55 -0.87 -6.09 6.65
C VAL A 55 -1.04 -6.92 5.38
N THR A 56 -0.31 -6.56 4.32
CA THR A 56 -0.23 -7.35 3.09
C THR A 56 1.10 -8.10 3.05
N VAL A 57 1.07 -9.38 2.68
CA VAL A 57 2.28 -10.23 2.60
C VAL A 57 2.68 -10.40 1.14
N PHE A 58 3.96 -10.20 0.86
CA PHE A 58 4.59 -10.43 -0.45
C PHE A 58 5.88 -11.22 -0.28
N GLU A 59 6.42 -11.74 -1.39
CA GLU A 59 7.75 -12.34 -1.41
C GLU A 59 8.84 -11.25 -1.54
N PRO A 60 10.04 -11.48 -0.97
CA PRO A 60 11.21 -10.67 -1.29
C PRO A 60 11.45 -10.60 -2.80
N GLY A 61 11.76 -9.40 -3.31
CA GLY A 61 12.02 -9.20 -4.74
C GLY A 61 10.78 -9.25 -5.64
N GLU A 62 9.57 -9.41 -5.09
CA GLU A 62 8.33 -9.47 -5.87
C GLU A 62 8.05 -8.15 -6.58
N THR A 63 7.70 -8.22 -7.87
CA THR A 63 7.11 -7.08 -8.59
C THR A 63 5.61 -7.03 -8.32
N ILE A 64 5.18 -5.98 -7.63
CA ILE A 64 3.78 -5.78 -7.28
C ILE A 64 3.15 -4.67 -8.12
N THR A 65 1.83 -4.73 -8.26
CA THR A 65 1.03 -3.63 -8.81
C THR A 65 0.49 -2.77 -7.68
N VAL A 66 0.98 -1.52 -7.60
CA VAL A 66 0.43 -0.49 -6.72
C VAL A 66 -0.71 0.21 -7.45
N THR A 67 -1.90 0.28 -6.84
CA THR A 67 -3.07 0.95 -7.43
C THR A 67 -3.66 1.96 -6.46
N TRP A 68 -4.10 3.10 -6.99
CA TRP A 68 -4.73 4.16 -6.21
C TRP A 68 -5.72 4.93 -7.07
N ASN A 69 -6.62 5.67 -6.42
CA ASN A 69 -7.53 6.60 -7.08
C ASN A 69 -7.20 8.02 -6.66
N GLU A 70 -7.17 8.94 -7.62
CA GLU A 70 -7.21 10.37 -7.35
C GLU A 70 -8.63 10.87 -7.58
N THR A 71 -9.26 11.33 -6.50
CA THR A 71 -10.68 11.73 -6.54
C THR A 71 -10.90 13.16 -7.03
N ILE A 72 -9.90 14.03 -6.84
CA ILE A 72 -9.82 15.38 -7.42
C ILE A 72 -8.45 15.54 -8.05
N ASP A 73 -8.44 15.95 -9.31
CA ASP A 73 -7.25 16.30 -10.08
C ASP A 73 -6.44 17.42 -9.40
N HIS A 74 -5.21 17.09 -9.00
CA HIS A 74 -4.18 18.04 -8.61
C HIS A 74 -2.95 17.87 -9.52
N PRO A 75 -2.52 18.92 -10.24
CA PRO A 75 -1.38 18.83 -11.14
C PRO A 75 -0.11 18.48 -10.36
N GLY A 76 0.71 17.59 -10.91
CA GLY A 76 2.00 17.23 -10.34
C GLY A 76 2.42 15.81 -10.70
N HIS A 77 2.87 15.05 -9.70
CA HIS A 77 3.30 13.66 -9.89
C HIS A 77 3.10 12.82 -8.62
N PHE A 78 3.29 11.51 -8.75
CA PHE A 78 3.29 10.58 -7.63
C PHE A 78 4.67 9.95 -7.42
N ARG A 79 4.96 9.62 -6.16
CA ARG A 79 6.16 8.90 -5.70
C ARG A 79 5.73 7.68 -4.88
N ILE A 80 6.45 6.58 -5.06
CA ILE A 80 6.31 5.34 -4.30
C ILE A 80 7.63 5.06 -3.60
N MET A 81 7.57 4.94 -2.27
CA MET A 81 8.73 4.70 -1.41
C MET A 81 8.53 3.45 -0.54
N PHE A 82 9.63 2.95 0.02
CA PHE A 82 9.69 1.79 0.88
C PHE A 82 10.62 2.03 2.07
N ASP A 83 10.16 1.61 3.25
CA ASP A 83 10.90 1.56 4.49
C ASP A 83 10.91 0.11 4.97
N ASP A 84 12.10 -0.46 5.23
CA ASP A 84 12.29 -1.86 5.55
C ASP A 84 12.00 -2.21 7.03
N ASP A 85 11.98 -1.22 7.92
CA ASP A 85 11.86 -1.46 9.36
C ASP A 85 10.90 -0.52 10.10
N GLY A 86 10.16 0.33 9.41
CA GLY A 86 9.14 1.15 10.04
C GLY A 86 8.41 2.04 9.07
N PHE A 87 8.37 3.33 9.40
CA PHE A 87 7.81 4.38 8.56
C PHE A 87 8.50 5.72 8.79
N ASP A 88 9.70 5.71 9.38
CA ASP A 88 10.44 6.89 9.82
C ASP A 88 11.57 7.27 8.86
N ASP A 89 11.83 6.49 7.82
CA ASP A 89 12.86 6.77 6.82
C ASP A 89 12.31 7.08 5.42
N PHE A 90 11.31 7.96 5.37
CA PHE A 90 10.76 8.51 4.13
C PHE A 90 11.24 9.95 3.91
N PRO A 91 12.25 10.19 3.06
CA PRO A 91 12.66 11.54 2.73
C PRO A 91 11.56 12.26 1.92
N GLU A 92 11.02 13.34 2.49
CA GLU A 92 10.06 14.19 1.79
C GLU A 92 10.74 14.90 0.60
N PRO A 93 10.05 15.06 -0.55
CA PRO A 93 10.53 15.89 -1.64
C PRO A 93 10.76 17.33 -1.16
N ALA A 94 11.97 17.85 -1.37
CA ALA A 94 12.34 19.21 -0.98
C ALA A 94 11.58 20.29 -1.78
N ASN A 95 11.13 19.98 -3.00
CA ASN A 95 10.28 20.81 -3.86
C ASN A 95 9.66 19.97 -4.98
N GLU A 96 8.84 20.59 -5.84
CA GLU A 96 8.14 19.90 -6.93
C GLU A 96 9.04 19.24 -7.98
N ASN A 97 10.32 19.61 -8.07
CA ASN A 97 11.29 19.04 -9.01
C ASN A 97 12.30 18.10 -8.35
N ASP A 98 12.19 17.91 -7.03
CA ASP A 98 13.01 16.94 -6.33
C ASP A 98 12.48 15.54 -6.64
N LEU A 99 13.18 14.79 -7.48
CA LEU A 99 12.84 13.43 -7.87
C LEU A 99 13.89 12.47 -7.31
N CYS A 100 13.46 11.37 -6.70
CA CYS A 100 14.36 10.30 -6.29
C CYS A 100 14.65 9.34 -7.45
N GLU A 101 15.83 8.75 -7.45
CA GLU A 101 16.31 7.76 -8.42
C GLU A 101 16.18 6.34 -7.85
N PRO A 102 15.33 5.47 -8.43
CA PRO A 102 15.17 4.09 -7.97
C PRO A 102 16.49 3.30 -7.97
N GLY A 103 16.77 2.62 -6.85
CA GLY A 103 17.99 1.84 -6.66
C GLY A 103 19.25 2.67 -6.34
N VAL A 104 19.16 3.99 -6.34
CA VAL A 104 20.23 4.91 -5.90
C VAL A 104 19.85 5.58 -4.59
N ASP A 105 18.67 6.21 -4.57
CA ASP A 105 18.16 6.86 -3.37
C ASP A 105 17.50 5.86 -2.42
N LYS A 106 17.76 6.03 -1.12
CA LYS A 106 17.24 5.13 -0.09
C LYS A 106 15.70 5.10 -0.15
N GLY A 107 15.16 3.89 -0.20
CA GLY A 107 13.71 3.65 -0.19
C GLY A 107 12.97 4.06 -1.46
N CYS A 108 13.61 4.65 -2.47
CA CYS A 108 12.95 5.04 -3.70
C CYS A 108 12.61 3.81 -4.56
N LEU A 109 11.31 3.50 -4.72
CA LEU A 109 10.86 2.43 -5.61
C LEU A 109 10.49 2.98 -6.99
N LEU A 110 9.81 4.12 -7.04
CA LEU A 110 9.41 4.78 -8.28
C LEU A 110 9.04 6.24 -8.02
N ASP A 111 9.43 7.14 -8.91
CA ASP A 111 9.10 8.57 -8.79
C ASP A 111 8.77 9.18 -10.16
N GLY A 112 8.24 10.41 -10.15
CA GLY A 112 7.90 11.15 -11.35
C GLY A 112 6.73 10.53 -12.12
N ILE A 113 5.86 9.76 -11.44
CA ILE A 113 4.70 9.14 -12.07
C ILE A 113 3.75 10.27 -12.50
N ALA A 114 3.62 10.46 -13.80
CA ALA A 114 2.86 11.57 -14.36
C ALA A 114 1.38 11.53 -13.96
N ASP A 115 0.87 12.68 -13.54
CA ASP A 115 -0.55 12.92 -13.37
C ASP A 115 -1.33 12.71 -14.69
N LYS A 116 -2.53 12.14 -14.56
CA LYS A 116 -3.45 11.81 -15.65
C LYS A 116 -4.77 12.59 -15.54
N LYS A 117 -4.85 13.57 -14.64
CA LYS A 117 -6.01 14.42 -14.37
C LYS A 117 -7.14 13.70 -13.66
N GLY A 118 -6.80 13.00 -12.58
CA GLY A 118 -7.74 12.23 -11.78
C GLY A 118 -8.02 10.80 -12.28
N GLY A 119 -8.80 10.06 -11.49
CA GLY A 119 -9.23 8.70 -11.80
C GLY A 119 -8.32 7.63 -11.21
N SER A 120 -8.29 6.47 -11.85
CA SER A 120 -7.53 5.31 -11.36
C SER A 120 -6.12 5.28 -11.94
N TYR A 121 -5.16 5.03 -11.06
CA TYR A 121 -3.74 4.91 -11.35
C TYR A 121 -3.24 3.53 -10.98
N SER A 122 -2.15 3.14 -11.64
CA SER A 122 -1.46 1.90 -11.40
C SER A 122 0.00 2.06 -11.82
N ALA A 123 0.90 1.48 -11.03
CA ALA A 123 2.31 1.35 -11.36
C ALA A 123 2.83 0.00 -10.88
N GLU A 124 3.76 -0.58 -11.64
CA GLU A 124 4.51 -1.76 -11.20
C GLU A 124 5.79 -1.31 -10.52
N VAL A 125 6.09 -1.86 -9.34
CA VAL A 125 7.33 -1.64 -8.60
C VAL A 125 7.88 -2.97 -8.11
N THR A 126 9.20 -3.11 -8.10
CA THR A 126 9.87 -4.28 -7.52
C THR A 126 10.21 -3.98 -6.07
N LEU A 127 9.72 -4.81 -5.16
CA LEU A 127 10.03 -4.74 -3.74
C LEU A 127 11.49 -5.16 -3.50
N PRO A 128 12.14 -4.68 -2.42
CA PRO A 128 13.50 -5.11 -2.12
C PRO A 128 13.60 -6.62 -1.92
N ASP A 129 14.74 -7.19 -2.33
CA ASP A 129 15.07 -8.61 -2.15
C ASP A 129 15.58 -8.86 -0.72
N MET A 130 14.69 -8.66 0.25
CA MET A 130 14.93 -8.92 1.68
C MET A 130 13.64 -9.32 2.39
N GLU A 131 13.78 -10.03 3.51
CA GLU A 131 12.67 -10.27 4.42
C GLU A 131 12.51 -9.10 5.41
N CYS A 132 11.27 -8.74 5.71
CA CYS A 132 10.92 -7.73 6.72
C CYS A 132 9.57 -8.04 7.35
N ASP A 133 9.49 -7.93 8.68
CA ASP A 133 8.24 -8.10 9.43
C ASP A 133 7.50 -6.77 9.65
N ASN A 134 8.18 -5.63 9.44
CA ASN A 134 7.71 -4.29 9.82
C ASN A 134 7.90 -3.22 8.74
N CYS A 135 7.89 -3.61 7.48
CA CYS A 135 8.09 -2.68 6.38
C CYS A 135 6.81 -1.93 5.99
N THR A 136 7.00 -0.74 5.43
CA THR A 136 5.92 0.14 4.97
C THR A 136 6.19 0.60 3.55
N LEU A 137 5.14 0.62 2.72
CA LEU A 137 5.14 1.30 1.43
C LEU A 137 4.41 2.62 1.55
N GLN A 138 5.02 3.71 1.08
CA GLN A 138 4.42 5.04 1.05
C GLN A 138 4.10 5.45 -0.38
N LEU A 139 2.91 6.00 -0.58
CA LEU A 139 2.49 6.72 -1.77
C LEU A 139 2.40 8.21 -1.43
N ILE A 140 3.14 9.05 -2.15
CA ILE A 140 3.04 10.50 -2.10
C ILE A 140 2.38 11.00 -3.38
N GLN A 141 1.45 11.96 -3.25
CA GLN A 141 1.11 12.87 -4.33
C GLN A 141 1.77 14.22 -4.08
N VAL A 142 2.63 14.64 -5.01
CA VAL A 142 3.24 15.97 -5.03
C VAL A 142 2.36 16.90 -5.84
N MET A 143 1.68 17.84 -5.17
CA MET A 143 0.74 18.76 -5.81
C MET A 143 1.35 20.13 -6.02
N THR A 144 1.28 20.61 -7.26
CA THR A 144 1.91 21.85 -7.74
C THR A 144 0.92 23.00 -7.94
N ASP A 145 -0.33 22.80 -7.54
CA ASP A 145 -1.38 23.83 -7.51
C ASP A 145 -1.12 24.92 -6.46
N ARG A 146 -0.21 24.67 -5.52
CA ARG A 146 0.25 25.61 -4.48
C ARG A 146 1.76 25.77 -4.50
N ARG A 147 2.23 26.88 -3.93
CA ARG A 147 3.66 27.19 -3.75
C ARG A 147 3.94 27.55 -2.27
N PRO A 148 4.80 26.82 -1.55
CA PRO A 148 5.49 25.59 -1.99
C PRO A 148 4.49 24.47 -2.32
N ALA A 149 4.96 23.46 -3.05
CA ALA A 149 4.16 22.27 -3.35
C ALA A 149 3.61 21.67 -2.06
N THR A 150 2.39 21.13 -2.12
CA THR A 150 1.77 20.44 -0.99
C THR A 150 1.71 18.95 -1.25
N LEU A 151 1.76 18.16 -0.17
CA LEU A 151 1.92 16.71 -0.26
C LEU A 151 0.71 16.01 0.34
N TYR A 152 0.28 14.93 -0.32
CA TYR A 152 -0.61 13.93 0.28
C TYR A 152 0.12 12.61 0.45
N TYR A 153 -0.19 11.92 1.54
CA TYR A 153 0.48 10.72 2.00
C TYR A 153 -0.51 9.58 2.20
N ARG A 154 -0.15 8.38 1.75
CA ARG A 154 -0.82 7.13 2.10
C ARG A 154 0.22 6.06 2.35
N CYS A 155 0.02 5.26 3.39
CA CYS A 155 0.88 4.10 3.66
C CYS A 155 0.10 2.79 3.51
N ALA A 156 0.83 1.73 3.16
CA ALA A 156 0.40 0.34 3.30
C ALA A 156 1.44 -0.42 4.12
N ASP A 157 0.97 -1.25 5.04
CA ASP A 157 1.84 -2.03 5.92
C ASP A 157 2.10 -3.41 5.31
N LEU A 158 3.37 -3.77 5.23
CA LEU A 158 3.83 -4.95 4.49
C LEU A 158 4.58 -5.92 5.40
N VAL A 159 4.61 -7.18 4.96
CA VAL A 159 5.58 -8.18 5.39
C VAL A 159 6.17 -8.80 4.12
N LEU A 160 7.49 -8.80 4.01
CA LEU A 160 8.19 -9.55 2.98
C LEU A 160 8.72 -10.83 3.61
N LYS A 161 8.24 -11.97 3.13
CA LYS A 161 8.58 -13.27 3.70
C LYS A 161 8.64 -14.31 2.61
N SER A 162 9.73 -15.08 2.61
CA SER A 162 9.89 -16.19 1.68
C SER A 162 8.83 -17.26 1.95
N SER A 163 8.16 -17.73 0.90
CA SER A 163 7.38 -18.96 0.97
C SER A 163 8.32 -20.12 1.26
N ASP A 164 8.09 -20.84 2.36
CA ASP A 164 8.82 -22.06 2.66
C ASP A 164 8.76 -23.02 1.45
N PRO A 165 9.89 -23.44 0.86
CA PRO A 165 9.88 -24.44 -0.22
C PRO A 165 9.35 -25.82 0.23
N GLY A 166 8.98 -25.97 1.52
CA GLY A 166 8.47 -27.20 2.13
C GLY A 166 6.95 -27.34 2.23
N ALA A 167 6.15 -26.33 1.85
CA ALA A 167 4.68 -26.38 1.96
C ALA A 167 3.97 -27.01 0.74
N ALA A 168 4.69 -27.69 -0.15
CA ALA A 168 4.10 -28.56 -1.16
C ALA A 168 3.93 -30.00 -0.61
N THR A 169 3.19 -30.17 0.48
CA THR A 169 2.74 -31.50 0.90
C THR A 169 1.57 -31.98 0.04
N SER A 170 1.89 -32.83 -0.92
CA SER A 170 1.16 -34.05 -1.25
C SER A 170 -0.37 -33.97 -1.31
N ALA A 171 -0.92 -33.38 -2.37
CA ALA A 171 -2.22 -33.80 -2.88
C ALA A 171 -2.02 -35.09 -3.69
N ALA A 172 -1.75 -36.20 -3.00
CA ALA A 172 -1.91 -37.53 -3.57
C ALA A 172 -3.41 -37.73 -3.81
N SER A 173 -3.82 -37.70 -5.07
CA SER A 173 -5.17 -38.10 -5.48
C SER A 173 -5.32 -39.61 -5.26
N SER A 174 -6.11 -39.95 -4.25
CA SER A 174 -6.68 -41.28 -4.06
C SER A 174 -7.61 -41.60 -5.22
N GLY A 175 -7.11 -42.36 -6.20
CA GLY A 175 -7.90 -42.97 -7.27
C GLY A 175 -7.93 -44.48 -7.10
N ALA A 176 -9.02 -45.01 -6.56
CA ALA A 176 -9.25 -46.44 -6.38
C ALA A 176 -9.48 -47.17 -7.73
N GLY A 177 -8.71 -48.25 -7.92
CA GLY A 177 -8.92 -49.52 -8.62
C GLY A 177 -9.84 -49.65 -9.86
N THR A 178 -9.38 -50.41 -10.86
CA THR A 178 -9.91 -51.76 -11.20
C THR A 178 -8.98 -52.49 -12.19
N GLY A 179 -8.53 -53.71 -11.84
CA GLY A 179 -8.61 -54.90 -12.71
C GLY A 179 -7.43 -55.31 -13.61
N GLY A 180 -6.89 -56.51 -13.32
CA GLY A 180 -6.18 -57.41 -14.25
C GLY A 180 -4.66 -57.40 -14.05
N GLY A 181 -3.96 -58.46 -13.63
CA GLY A 181 -4.22 -59.90 -13.70
C GLY A 181 -3.17 -60.54 -14.62
N ALA A 182 -2.04 -60.98 -14.08
CA ALA A 182 -1.20 -62.04 -14.65
C ALA A 182 -0.09 -62.48 -13.68
N THR A 183 0.18 -63.78 -13.74
CA THR A 183 0.98 -64.66 -12.88
C THR A 183 2.48 -64.67 -13.17
N GLY A 184 3.28 -65.02 -12.15
CA GLY A 184 4.68 -65.50 -12.29
C GLY A 184 5.49 -65.15 -11.04
N ALA A 185 5.63 -66.03 -10.03
CA ALA A 185 6.52 -67.19 -9.93
C ALA A 185 8.01 -66.86 -9.82
N GLY A 186 8.54 -66.98 -8.60
CA GLY A 186 9.87 -67.51 -8.27
C GLY A 186 11.08 -66.56 -8.33
N GLY A 187 11.94 -66.63 -7.31
CA GLY A 187 13.33 -66.17 -7.41
C GLY A 187 13.91 -65.61 -6.11
N ASP A 188 14.96 -66.25 -5.63
CA ASP A 188 15.56 -66.17 -4.29
C ASP A 188 16.52 -64.98 -4.02
N ALA A 189 16.89 -64.93 -2.74
CA ALA A 189 17.96 -64.21 -2.03
C ALA A 189 19.29 -63.89 -2.76
N ALA A 190 19.89 -62.74 -2.39
CA ALA A 190 21.30 -62.53 -1.95
C ALA A 190 21.56 -61.01 -1.87
N THR A 191 21.94 -60.40 -0.74
CA THR A 191 23.26 -60.37 -0.06
C THR A 191 24.39 -59.70 -0.88
N SER A 192 24.72 -58.47 -0.47
CA SER A 192 26.04 -57.80 -0.35
C SER A 192 27.13 -57.91 -1.44
N ALA A 193 27.58 -56.74 -1.94
CA ALA A 193 28.99 -56.30 -2.11
C ALA A 193 28.95 -54.91 -2.81
N SER A 194 29.51 -53.80 -2.31
CA SER A 194 30.92 -53.46 -2.02
C SER A 194 31.88 -53.58 -3.22
N SER A 195 32.20 -52.42 -3.80
CA SER A 195 33.46 -52.10 -4.50
C SER A 195 33.55 -50.56 -4.60
N SER A 196 34.43 -49.88 -3.86
CA SER A 196 35.89 -49.75 -4.01
C SER A 196 36.32 -48.91 -5.22
N ALA A 197 36.78 -47.67 -4.98
CA ALA A 197 38.03 -47.10 -5.53
C ALA A 197 38.28 -45.68 -4.92
N THR A 198 39.26 -45.51 -4.02
CA THR A 198 40.62 -44.93 -4.23
C THR A 198 40.60 -43.45 -4.65
N ALA A 199 40.85 -42.49 -3.75
CA ALA A 199 42.16 -42.00 -3.25
C ALA A 199 42.94 -41.14 -4.25
N GLY A 200 43.31 -39.93 -3.80
CA GLY A 200 44.28 -39.05 -4.44
C GLY A 200 44.54 -37.81 -3.57
N ALA A 201 45.66 -37.83 -2.85
CA ALA A 201 46.15 -36.78 -1.96
C ALA A 201 47.43 -36.12 -2.54
N GLY A 202 47.80 -34.95 -2.00
CA GLY A 202 49.10 -34.27 -2.16
C GLY A 202 49.01 -33.05 -3.08
N GLY A 203 49.23 -31.81 -2.64
CA GLY A 203 50.47 -31.24 -2.05
C GLY A 203 51.14 -30.39 -3.15
N ASP A 204 51.90 -29.31 -2.98
CA ASP A 204 52.41 -28.50 -1.87
C ASP A 204 52.98 -27.21 -2.54
N ALA A 205 53.32 -26.22 -1.72
CA ALA A 205 53.85 -24.87 -1.91
C ALA A 205 54.76 -24.53 -3.12
N THR A 206 54.78 -23.24 -3.48
CA THR A 206 56.04 -22.48 -3.63
C THR A 206 55.85 -20.94 -3.71
N THR A 207 56.54 -20.28 -2.78
CA THR A 207 57.19 -18.96 -2.70
C THR A 207 57.43 -18.06 -3.93
N GLY A 208 57.38 -16.73 -3.67
CA GLY A 208 58.17 -15.64 -4.31
C GLY A 208 57.39 -14.31 -4.30
N ALA A 209 57.68 -13.24 -3.55
CA ALA A 209 58.88 -12.41 -3.30
C ALA A 209 59.33 -11.52 -4.50
N GLY A 210 59.38 -10.20 -4.27
CA GLY A 210 59.92 -9.12 -5.14
C GLY A 210 58.94 -7.92 -5.20
N THR A 211 59.05 -6.80 -4.48
CA THR A 211 60.10 -5.77 -4.27
C THR A 211 60.27 -4.76 -5.42
N GLY A 212 60.06 -3.46 -5.09
CA GLY A 212 60.52 -2.26 -5.82
C GLY A 212 59.37 -1.46 -6.46
N GLY A 213 59.17 -0.14 -6.28
CA GLY A 213 59.93 0.93 -5.65
C GLY A 213 59.85 2.23 -6.50
N GLY A 214 59.59 3.38 -5.87
CA GLY A 214 59.75 4.75 -6.43
C GLY A 214 58.42 5.52 -6.60
N ALA A 215 58.00 6.46 -5.73
CA ALA A 215 58.54 7.77 -5.30
C ALA A 215 58.36 8.93 -6.31
N THR A 216 57.55 9.95 -5.95
CA THR A 216 57.89 11.39 -5.97
C THR A 216 56.77 12.29 -5.40
N THR A 217 57.07 12.89 -4.23
CA THR A 217 56.98 14.33 -3.82
C THR A 217 55.75 15.24 -4.02
N GLY A 218 55.39 15.95 -2.93
CA GLY A 218 54.82 17.31 -2.90
C GLY A 218 53.73 17.48 -1.82
N ALA A 219 54.03 17.71 -0.53
CA ALA A 219 54.44 18.96 0.14
C ALA A 219 53.44 20.14 0.01
N GLY A 220 52.85 20.55 1.14
CA GLY A 220 52.06 21.77 1.27
C GLY A 220 51.35 21.91 2.62
N ALA A 221 52.10 22.31 3.65
CA ALA A 221 51.57 22.69 4.97
C ALA A 221 51.01 24.13 4.93
N GLY A 222 49.95 24.38 5.71
CA GLY A 222 49.43 25.72 6.00
C GLY A 222 48.75 25.75 7.36
N THR A 223 49.38 26.45 8.30
CA THR A 223 48.99 26.62 9.70
C THR A 223 48.23 27.94 9.90
N GLY A 224 47.31 27.96 10.87
CA GLY A 224 46.72 29.18 11.48
C GLY A 224 45.24 28.96 11.77
N GLY A 225 44.73 28.92 13.01
CA GLY A 225 45.11 29.67 14.20
C GLY A 225 44.17 30.87 14.33
N GLY A 226 43.13 30.77 15.17
CA GLY A 226 42.22 31.87 15.45
C GLY A 226 41.10 31.49 16.42
N ALA A 227 41.32 31.79 17.70
CA ALA A 227 40.33 31.74 18.77
C ALA A 227 39.90 33.17 19.13
N THR A 228 38.59 33.40 19.27
CA THR A 228 37.94 34.52 20.01
C THR A 228 36.48 34.09 20.28
N THR A 229 36.07 33.72 21.50
CA THR A 229 35.49 34.54 22.59
C THR A 229 34.27 35.41 22.22
N GLY A 230 33.16 35.23 22.97
CA GLY A 230 32.10 36.22 23.18
C GLY A 230 30.69 35.64 23.04
N ALA A 231 30.01 35.32 24.16
CA ALA A 231 28.85 36.05 24.71
C ALA A 231 27.57 35.86 23.86
N GLY A 232 26.51 35.20 24.34
CA GLY A 232 25.81 35.50 25.59
C GLY A 232 24.88 36.70 25.38
N VAL A 233 23.71 36.47 24.78
CA VAL A 233 22.55 37.37 24.86
C VAL A 233 21.26 36.54 24.98
N ASP A 234 20.63 36.74 26.13
CA ASP A 234 19.24 36.47 26.47
C ASP A 234 18.37 37.68 26.02
N GLU A 235 17.05 37.49 26.00
CA GLU A 235 15.98 38.44 25.61
C GLU A 235 15.83 38.74 24.09
N GLY A 236 14.65 38.67 23.46
CA GLY A 236 13.29 38.43 23.93
C GLY A 236 12.27 38.70 22.81
N SER A 237 11.00 38.44 23.15
CA SER A 237 9.77 38.98 22.53
C SER A 237 9.40 38.63 21.07
N GLY A 238 8.42 37.72 20.95
CA GLY A 238 7.06 38.13 20.56
C GLY A 238 6.75 38.26 19.06
N ALA A 239 6.08 37.25 18.52
CA ALA A 239 4.92 37.41 17.64
C ALA A 239 4.20 36.07 17.55
N ALA A 240 3.14 35.89 18.34
CA ALA A 240 2.12 34.91 18.07
C ALA A 240 1.22 35.51 16.99
N GLU A 241 1.18 34.91 15.82
CA GLU A 241 0.17 35.25 14.81
C GLU A 241 -1.12 34.51 15.14
N ASP A 242 -2.13 35.34 15.42
CA ASP A 242 -3.55 35.05 15.54
C ASP A 242 -4.09 34.42 14.25
N ASP A 243 -4.67 33.23 14.35
CA ASP A 243 -5.63 32.73 13.35
C ASP A 243 -6.88 32.15 14.05
N GLY A 244 -7.85 33.05 14.28
CA GLY A 244 -9.22 32.86 13.78
C GLY A 244 -10.01 31.64 14.25
N GLY A 245 -10.03 31.35 15.56
CA GLY A 245 -10.96 30.36 16.14
C GLY A 245 -12.35 30.94 16.46
N CYS A 246 -13.33 30.70 15.59
CA CYS A 246 -14.76 30.95 15.89
C CYS A 246 -15.28 29.98 16.96
N SER A 247 -15.12 30.33 18.24
CA SER A 247 -15.77 29.65 19.37
C SER A 247 -17.11 30.31 19.69
N PHE A 248 -18.21 29.61 19.46
CA PHE A 248 -19.49 29.91 20.12
C PHE A 248 -19.51 29.24 21.49
N GLY A 249 -19.05 29.95 22.50
CA GLY A 249 -19.25 29.59 23.91
C GLY A 249 -20.64 30.02 24.36
N GLY A 250 -21.54 29.05 24.57
CA GLY A 250 -22.79 29.22 25.29
C GLY A 250 -22.70 28.48 26.63
N ALA A 251 -22.70 29.25 27.72
CA ALA A 251 -22.50 28.76 29.08
C ALA A 251 -23.77 28.16 29.71
N VAL A 252 -23.54 27.11 30.52
CA VAL A 252 -24.16 26.70 31.81
C VAL A 252 -25.68 26.85 32.05
N GLY A 253 -26.30 25.74 32.50
CA GLY A 253 -27.52 25.81 33.32
C GLY A 253 -28.39 24.55 33.42
N GLY A 254 -28.17 23.74 34.47
CA GLY A 254 -29.23 23.19 35.35
C GLY A 254 -30.18 22.06 34.88
N ALA A 255 -29.89 20.85 35.37
CA ALA A 255 -30.78 19.89 36.10
C ALA A 255 -32.12 19.36 35.48
N PRO A 256 -32.60 18.16 35.94
CA PRO A 256 -33.37 17.22 35.12
C PRO A 256 -34.88 17.23 35.39
N ILE A 257 -35.69 16.84 34.38
CA ILE A 257 -37.10 16.51 34.56
C ILE A 257 -37.44 15.23 33.76
N SER A 258 -38.00 14.27 34.48
CA SER A 258 -38.51 12.97 34.05
C SER A 258 -39.86 13.05 33.32
N ALA A 259 -40.20 11.92 32.66
CA ALA A 259 -41.52 11.53 32.14
C ALA A 259 -42.00 12.28 30.89
N GLY A 260 -42.56 11.68 29.85
CA GLY A 260 -43.15 10.36 29.63
C GLY A 260 -44.24 10.51 28.54
N LEU A 261 -44.67 9.38 27.94
CA LEU A 261 -45.70 9.22 26.89
C LEU A 261 -45.27 9.67 25.49
N GLY A 262 -45.16 8.77 24.49
CA GLY A 262 -46.27 8.08 23.82
C GLY A 262 -46.54 8.83 22.49
N ALA A 263 -46.78 8.27 21.32
CA ALA A 263 -47.07 6.92 20.88
C ALA A 263 -46.97 6.87 19.33
N LEU A 264 -47.00 5.65 18.78
CA LEU A 264 -47.66 5.24 17.53
C LEU A 264 -47.22 5.87 16.18
N ALA A 265 -46.58 5.05 15.33
CA ALA A 265 -47.16 4.66 14.04
C ALA A 265 -46.34 3.52 13.39
N ALA A 266 -46.75 2.29 13.66
CA ALA A 266 -46.41 1.15 12.83
C ALA A 266 -47.37 1.13 11.62
N LEU A 267 -46.85 1.22 10.40
CA LEU A 267 -47.62 0.94 9.20
C LEU A 267 -47.03 -0.30 8.51
N ALA A 268 -47.47 -1.46 8.99
CA ALA A 268 -47.36 -2.72 8.26
C ALA A 268 -48.63 -2.88 7.43
N LEU A 269 -48.51 -2.88 6.10
CA LEU A 269 -49.53 -3.43 5.22
C LEU A 269 -48.92 -4.58 4.43
N ALA A 270 -49.15 -5.79 4.94
CA ALA A 270 -49.04 -7.02 4.19
C ALA A 270 -50.41 -7.36 3.61
N ALA A 271 -50.48 -7.62 2.30
CA ALA A 271 -51.36 -8.65 1.75
C ALA A 271 -51.01 -8.98 0.29
N ARG A 272 -50.53 -10.23 0.11
CA ARG A 272 -51.01 -11.26 -0.83
C ARG A 272 -51.30 -10.83 -2.28
N GLY A 273 -50.79 -11.48 -3.33
CA GLY A 273 -50.09 -12.75 -3.43
C GLY A 273 -50.29 -13.38 -4.82
N ARG A 274 -49.39 -14.33 -5.14
CA ARG A 274 -49.46 -15.39 -6.17
C ARG A 274 -49.54 -15.01 -7.65
N ARG A 275 -48.50 -15.42 -8.38
CA ARG A 275 -48.53 -16.40 -9.51
C ARG A 275 -47.07 -16.82 -9.75
N ARG A 276 -46.62 -17.99 -9.27
CA ARG A 276 -46.51 -19.26 -10.01
C ARG A 276 -46.25 -19.06 -11.51
N GLY A 277 -44.98 -19.16 -11.91
CA GLY A 277 -44.53 -19.43 -13.26
C GLY A 277 -43.27 -20.28 -13.21
N ARG A 278 -43.44 -21.60 -13.33
CA ARG A 278 -42.36 -22.55 -13.63
C ARG A 278 -41.86 -22.25 -15.04
N LEU A 279 -40.54 -22.15 -15.23
CA LEU A 279 -39.90 -22.58 -16.48
C LEU A 279 -38.52 -23.13 -16.13
N ALA A 280 -38.38 -24.42 -16.43
CA ALA A 280 -37.18 -25.23 -16.29
C ALA A 280 -36.19 -24.91 -17.45
N PRO A 281 -34.97 -25.48 -17.43
CA PRO A 281 -33.85 -25.02 -18.24
C PRO A 281 -33.95 -25.52 -19.68
N ARG A 282 -33.49 -24.70 -20.63
CA ARG A 282 -33.22 -25.14 -21.99
C ARG A 282 -31.83 -25.75 -22.03
N GLN A 283 -31.79 -27.08 -22.08
CA GLN A 283 -30.70 -27.82 -22.68
C GLN A 283 -30.80 -27.65 -24.19
N ASP A 284 -29.75 -27.19 -24.85
CA ASP A 284 -29.57 -27.44 -26.28
C ASP A 284 -28.33 -28.32 -26.48
N ALA A 285 -28.63 -29.43 -27.14
CA ALA A 285 -27.77 -30.51 -27.60
C ALA A 285 -26.67 -29.98 -28.54
N ALA A 286 -25.42 -30.40 -28.38
CA ALA A 286 -24.80 -31.52 -29.10
C ALA A 286 -24.92 -31.47 -30.64
N GLY A 287 -23.77 -31.43 -31.33
CA GLY A 287 -23.66 -32.12 -32.62
C GLY A 287 -22.60 -31.58 -33.59
N ARG A 288 -21.61 -32.45 -33.87
CA ARG A 288 -20.80 -32.57 -35.11
C ARG A 288 -19.61 -31.60 -35.19
N GLY A 289 -18.34 -32.00 -35.29
CA GLY A 289 -17.68 -33.20 -35.81
C GLY A 289 -16.54 -32.75 -36.74
N PRO A 290 -15.43 -33.51 -36.91
CA PRO A 290 -14.12 -32.98 -37.32
C PRO A 290 -13.89 -32.97 -38.85
N ARG A 291 -12.91 -32.18 -39.31
CA ARG A 291 -12.10 -32.54 -40.49
C ARG A 291 -10.62 -32.21 -40.26
N ARG A 292 -9.82 -33.26 -40.25
CA ARG A 292 -8.41 -33.25 -40.62
C ARG A 292 -8.30 -32.98 -42.12
N LEU A 293 -7.32 -32.18 -42.52
CA LEU A 293 -6.25 -32.52 -43.46
C LEU A 293 -5.08 -31.59 -43.15
#